data_AF-A0A4R4BHR3-F1
#
_entry.id   AF-A0A4R4BHR3-F1
#
_cell.length_a   1.000
_cell.length_b   1.000
_cell.length_c   1.000
_cell.angle_alpha   90.00
_cell.angle_beta   90.00
_cell.angle_gamma   90.00
#
_symmetry.space_group_name_H-M   'P 1'
#
loop_
_entity.id
_entity.type
_entity.pdbx_description
1 polymer ?
#
loop_
_entity_poly.entity_id
_entity_poly.type
_entity_poly.pdbx_seq_one_letter_code
_entity_poly.pdbx_strand_id
1 'polypeptide(L)'
;MLELTKNKLEALKRLSAENGIIGALAIDQRGSLKKMIASGGASHVGDEGIIRFKELVSEELTPFATAILLDPEYGLPAAKVRDKKSGLIVAYEKTGYDASEVGRLPDLLPEWSVKRLREAGADAIKFLLYYDVNEDEKINNYKHVYMERIGSECAAEDIPFFLEIVTYDADSDDVKSKAYAKIKPYKVIEAMKEFSKPQYKVDVLKVEVPVDMNYVEGYTEGECVYSKEKAASYFKEQSEATKLPFIFLSAGVSAKLFQETLKFAKDSGSTFNGVLCGRATWKDGVIPFAIGGEQAGRDWLKDIGRRNTEELNIVLKETANSWFAKVKVTAELQS
;
A
#
# COMPACT_ATOMS: atom_id res chain seq x y z
N MET A 1 -7.43 17.40 12.54
CA MET A 1 -7.87 16.92 11.21
C MET A 1 -6.87 17.45 10.21
N LEU A 2 -6.55 16.67 9.19
CA LEU A 2 -5.62 17.06 8.12
C LEU A 2 -6.26 18.17 7.28
N GLU A 3 -5.52 19.24 7.01
CA GLU A 3 -5.96 20.30 6.09
C GLU A 3 -5.48 19.98 4.68
N LEU A 4 -6.41 19.93 3.74
CA LEU A 4 -6.11 19.65 2.33
C LEU A 4 -6.38 20.89 1.49
N THR A 5 -5.47 21.16 0.56
CA THR A 5 -5.72 22.07 -0.56
C THR A 5 -6.86 21.53 -1.42
N LYS A 6 -7.43 22.39 -2.26
CA LYS A 6 -8.47 22.00 -3.21
C LYS A 6 -7.99 20.90 -4.16
N ASN A 7 -6.77 21.01 -4.69
CA ASN A 7 -6.27 20.01 -5.65
C ASN A 7 -6.01 18.65 -4.99
N LYS A 8 -5.41 18.62 -3.79
CA LYS A 8 -5.24 17.36 -3.04
C LYS A 8 -6.59 16.72 -2.67
N LEU A 9 -7.59 17.52 -2.30
CA LEU A 9 -8.93 17.02 -2.03
C LEU A 9 -9.56 16.37 -3.27
N GLU A 10 -9.53 17.05 -4.42
CA GLU A 10 -10.09 16.52 -5.66
C GLU A 10 -9.33 15.29 -6.17
N ALA A 11 -8.01 15.25 -5.98
CA ALA A 11 -7.21 14.07 -6.27
C ALA A 11 -7.59 12.88 -5.37
N LEU A 12 -7.73 13.06 -4.06
CA LEU A 12 -8.18 11.99 -3.16
C LEU A 12 -9.60 11.52 -3.47
N LYS A 13 -10.50 12.40 -3.93
CA LYS A 13 -11.83 11.99 -4.42
C LYS A 13 -11.73 11.09 -5.65
N ARG A 14 -10.83 11.38 -6.61
CA ARG A 14 -10.58 10.50 -7.76
C ARG A 14 -9.98 9.15 -7.36
N LEU A 15 -9.28 9.10 -6.22
CA LEU A 15 -8.65 7.90 -5.67
C LEU A 15 -9.56 7.08 -4.74
N SER A 16 -10.82 7.48 -4.58
CA SER A 16 -11.74 6.85 -3.62
C SER A 16 -13.15 6.71 -4.19
N ALA A 17 -13.94 5.85 -3.56
CA ALA A 17 -15.37 5.76 -3.84
C ALA A 17 -16.09 7.04 -3.35
N GLU A 18 -17.33 7.24 -3.80
CA GLU A 18 -18.15 8.41 -3.43
C GLU A 18 -18.32 8.59 -1.92
N ASN A 19 -18.28 7.49 -1.15
CA ASN A 19 -18.34 7.51 0.31
C ASN A 19 -16.98 7.75 1.00
N GLY A 20 -15.92 8.05 0.23
CA GLY A 20 -14.58 8.31 0.74
C GLY A 20 -13.86 7.06 1.25
N ILE A 21 -14.15 5.88 0.71
CA ILE A 21 -13.37 4.66 0.97
C ILE A 21 -12.37 4.45 -0.17
N ILE A 22 -11.10 4.19 0.16
CA ILE A 22 -10.05 3.90 -0.83
C ILE A 22 -10.00 2.38 -1.03
N GLY A 23 -10.61 1.88 -2.10
CA GLY A 23 -10.48 0.48 -2.52
C GLY A 23 -9.50 0.38 -3.67
N ALA A 24 -8.20 0.53 -3.40
CA ALA A 24 -7.18 0.64 -4.43
C ALA A 24 -6.47 -0.70 -4.70
N LEU A 25 -6.14 -0.93 -5.96
CA LEU A 25 -5.38 -2.08 -6.46
C LEU A 25 -3.89 -1.76 -6.49
N ALA A 26 -3.03 -2.65 -5.99
CA ALA A 26 -1.59 -2.46 -6.00
C ALA A 26 -0.89 -3.40 -6.99
N ILE A 27 -0.18 -2.85 -7.98
CA ILE A 27 0.71 -3.63 -8.83
C ILE A 27 1.99 -2.85 -9.20
N ASP A 28 2.60 -2.16 -8.24
CA ASP A 28 3.92 -1.52 -8.36
C ASP A 28 5.10 -2.47 -8.11
N GLN A 29 4.81 -3.77 -7.94
CA GLN A 29 5.85 -4.80 -7.78
C GLN A 29 6.68 -4.90 -9.05
N ARG A 30 8.00 -4.79 -8.88
CA ARG A 30 9.00 -4.85 -9.94
C ARG A 30 9.77 -6.16 -9.86
N GLY A 31 10.90 -6.18 -9.14
CA GLY A 31 11.74 -7.36 -9.01
C GLY A 31 11.03 -8.60 -8.47
N SER A 32 10.06 -8.44 -7.56
CA SER A 32 9.26 -9.55 -7.05
C SER A 32 8.31 -10.14 -8.09
N LEU A 33 7.64 -9.31 -8.90
CA LEU A 33 6.80 -9.78 -10.01
C LEU A 33 7.64 -10.46 -11.09
N LYS A 34 8.82 -9.90 -11.42
CA LYS A 34 9.79 -10.51 -12.33
C LYS A 34 10.16 -11.93 -11.92
N LYS A 35 10.48 -12.12 -10.62
CA LYS A 35 10.77 -13.45 -10.04
C LYS A 35 9.57 -14.39 -10.15
N MET A 36 8.36 -13.92 -9.85
CA MET A 36 7.15 -14.75 -9.90
C MET A 36 6.84 -15.24 -11.32
N ILE A 37 6.97 -14.37 -12.33
CA ILE A 37 6.78 -14.75 -13.75
C ILE A 37 7.85 -15.77 -14.17
N ALA A 38 9.12 -15.53 -13.83
CA ALA A 38 10.21 -16.44 -14.15
C ALA A 38 10.04 -17.84 -13.53
N SER A 39 9.55 -17.91 -12.28
CA SER A 39 9.26 -19.18 -11.60
C SER A 39 8.15 -20.00 -12.26
N GLY A 40 7.26 -19.37 -13.03
CA GLY A 40 6.22 -20.04 -13.80
C GLY A 40 6.70 -20.62 -15.14
N GLY A 41 8.01 -20.77 -15.36
CA GLY A 41 8.57 -21.33 -16.61
C GLY A 41 8.68 -20.32 -17.76
N ALA A 42 8.24 -19.08 -17.55
CA ALA A 42 8.30 -17.99 -18.52
C ALA A 42 9.66 -17.27 -18.50
N SER A 43 10.77 -18.02 -18.48
CA SER A 43 12.13 -17.47 -18.38
C SER A 43 12.56 -16.58 -19.57
N HIS A 44 11.68 -16.42 -20.57
CA HIS A 44 11.97 -15.79 -21.86
C HIS A 44 11.24 -14.44 -22.07
N VAL A 45 10.32 -14.03 -21.19
CA VAL A 45 9.46 -12.85 -21.46
C VAL A 45 10.10 -11.53 -21.05
N GLY A 46 11.26 -11.56 -20.37
CA GLY A 46 12.01 -10.35 -20.00
C GLY A 46 11.17 -9.30 -19.27
N ASP A 47 11.42 -8.03 -19.60
CA ASP A 47 10.67 -6.91 -19.04
C ASP A 47 9.29 -6.73 -19.71
N GLU A 48 9.12 -7.20 -20.95
CA GLU A 48 7.84 -7.17 -21.67
C GLU A 48 6.75 -7.97 -20.95
N GLY A 49 7.10 -9.11 -20.35
CA GLY A 49 6.15 -9.93 -19.59
C GLY A 49 5.60 -9.20 -18.35
N ILE A 50 6.44 -8.38 -17.71
CA ILE A 50 6.04 -7.59 -16.55
C ILE A 50 5.08 -6.48 -16.99
N ILE A 51 5.43 -5.76 -18.06
CA ILE A 51 4.58 -4.71 -18.63
C ILE A 51 3.23 -5.30 -19.03
N ARG A 52 3.24 -6.41 -19.77
CA ARG A 52 2.02 -7.01 -20.29
C ARG A 52 1.11 -7.50 -19.16
N PHE A 53 1.67 -8.16 -18.15
CA PHE A 53 0.87 -8.60 -17.01
C PHE A 53 0.25 -7.42 -16.24
N LYS A 54 0.96 -6.29 -16.10
CA LYS A 54 0.40 -5.07 -15.50
C LYS A 54 -0.74 -4.49 -16.34
N GLU A 55 -0.62 -4.50 -17.65
CA GLU A 55 -1.71 -4.08 -18.55
C GLU A 55 -2.95 -4.95 -18.37
N LEU A 56 -2.80 -6.29 -18.34
CA LEU A 56 -3.92 -7.21 -18.09
C LEU A 56 -4.61 -6.95 -16.75
N VAL A 57 -3.82 -6.81 -15.68
CA VAL A 57 -4.34 -6.51 -14.35
C VAL A 57 -5.06 -5.16 -14.35
N SER A 58 -4.52 -4.16 -15.05
CA SER A 58 -5.14 -2.85 -15.16
C SER A 58 -6.45 -2.92 -15.93
N GLU A 59 -6.47 -3.49 -17.13
CA GLU A 59 -7.66 -3.62 -17.98
C GLU A 59 -8.79 -4.38 -17.27
N GLU A 60 -8.47 -5.51 -16.65
CA GLU A 60 -9.49 -6.44 -16.16
C GLU A 60 -9.97 -6.14 -14.74
N LEU A 61 -9.15 -5.53 -13.88
CA LEU A 61 -9.49 -5.35 -12.46
C LEU A 61 -9.79 -3.90 -12.06
N THR A 62 -9.30 -2.89 -12.79
CA THR A 62 -9.60 -1.48 -12.45
C THR A 62 -11.06 -1.06 -12.59
N PRO A 63 -11.92 -1.71 -13.40
CA PRO A 63 -13.37 -1.46 -13.33
C PRO A 63 -13.98 -1.72 -11.94
N PHE A 64 -13.29 -2.48 -11.09
CA PHE A 64 -13.71 -2.83 -9.73
C PHE A 64 -12.84 -2.16 -8.65
N ALA A 65 -11.92 -1.26 -9.00
CA ALA A 65 -11.03 -0.59 -8.05
C ALA A 65 -11.10 0.93 -8.20
N THR A 66 -11.16 1.63 -7.07
CA THR A 66 -11.21 3.11 -7.03
C THR A 66 -9.94 3.77 -7.57
N ALA A 67 -8.80 3.08 -7.46
CA ALA A 67 -7.52 3.50 -8.00
C ALA A 67 -6.61 2.31 -8.25
N ILE A 68 -5.55 2.53 -9.04
CA ILE A 68 -4.45 1.59 -9.21
C ILE A 68 -3.11 2.24 -8.85
N LEU A 69 -2.28 1.53 -8.08
CA LEU A 69 -0.89 1.87 -7.83
C LEU A 69 0.03 1.13 -8.80
N LEU A 70 0.84 1.88 -9.54
CA LEU A 70 1.79 1.38 -10.52
C LEU A 70 3.19 1.97 -10.29
N ASP A 71 4.22 1.30 -10.78
CA ASP A 71 5.56 1.87 -10.89
C ASP A 71 5.77 2.53 -12.26
N PRO A 72 6.62 3.56 -12.35
CA PRO A 72 6.84 4.25 -13.61
C PRO A 72 7.85 3.52 -14.52
N GLU A 73 8.54 2.48 -14.04
CA GLU A 73 9.51 1.71 -14.84
C GLU A 73 8.81 0.77 -15.82
N TYR A 74 7.76 0.06 -15.38
CA TYR A 74 7.01 -0.91 -16.19
C TYR A 74 5.50 -0.62 -16.26
N GLY A 75 4.97 0.24 -15.40
CA GLY A 75 3.54 0.43 -15.21
C GLY A 75 2.90 1.57 -16.02
N LEU A 76 3.68 2.44 -16.67
CA LEU A 76 3.08 3.54 -17.46
C LEU A 76 2.19 3.08 -18.62
N PRO A 77 2.49 1.98 -19.36
CA PRO A 77 1.55 1.42 -20.33
C PRO A 77 0.24 0.97 -19.67
N ALA A 78 0.33 0.26 -18.54
CA ALA A 78 -0.84 -0.15 -17.75
C ALA A 78 -1.68 1.04 -17.28
N ALA A 79 -1.06 2.15 -16.89
CA ALA A 79 -1.75 3.37 -16.49
C ALA A 79 -2.66 3.93 -17.60
N LYS A 80 -2.34 3.70 -18.89
CA LYS A 80 -3.11 4.18 -20.04
C LYS A 80 -4.34 3.32 -20.35
N VAL A 81 -4.35 2.06 -19.92
CA VAL A 81 -5.43 1.09 -20.19
C VAL A 81 -6.35 0.84 -18.99
N ARG A 82 -6.12 1.54 -17.87
CA ARG A 82 -7.02 1.50 -16.71
C ARG A 82 -8.42 2.04 -17.03
N ASP A 83 -9.40 1.61 -16.25
CA ASP A 83 -10.75 2.16 -16.27
C ASP A 83 -10.74 3.66 -16.01
N LYS A 84 -11.56 4.40 -16.76
CA LYS A 84 -11.60 5.88 -16.72
C LYS A 84 -12.03 6.44 -15.36
N LYS A 85 -12.71 5.64 -14.53
CA LYS A 85 -13.13 6.01 -13.17
C LYS A 85 -12.10 5.62 -12.11
N SER A 86 -11.06 4.88 -12.47
CA SER A 86 -10.00 4.49 -11.54
C SER A 86 -8.90 5.55 -11.53
N GLY A 87 -8.61 6.13 -10.37
CA GLY A 87 -7.49 7.06 -10.21
C GLY A 87 -6.12 6.37 -10.32
N LEU A 88 -5.05 7.16 -10.44
CA LEU A 88 -3.68 6.65 -10.60
C LEU A 88 -2.79 7.07 -9.43
N ILE A 89 -2.19 6.11 -8.75
CA ILE A 89 -1.11 6.33 -7.77
C ILE A 89 0.19 5.83 -8.42
N VAL A 90 1.28 6.58 -8.30
CA VAL A 90 2.57 6.17 -8.86
C VAL A 90 3.65 6.07 -7.78
N ALA A 91 4.36 4.94 -7.75
CA ALA A 91 5.48 4.71 -6.84
C ALA A 91 6.70 5.55 -7.22
N TYR A 92 7.42 6.05 -6.23
CA TYR A 92 8.57 6.94 -6.44
C TYR A 92 9.91 6.36 -5.93
N GLU A 93 9.86 5.35 -5.07
CA GLU A 93 11.06 4.69 -4.56
C GLU A 93 11.72 3.74 -5.58
N LYS A 94 13.03 3.52 -5.45
CA LYS A 94 13.68 2.33 -6.04
C LYS A 94 13.17 1.05 -5.36
N THR A 95 13.09 -0.04 -6.12
CA THR A 95 12.57 -1.31 -5.59
C THR A 95 13.59 -1.97 -4.66
N GLY A 96 13.11 -2.49 -3.53
CA GLY A 96 13.91 -3.26 -2.59
C GLY A 96 14.82 -2.39 -1.72
N TYR A 97 15.88 -3.01 -1.21
CA TYR A 97 16.95 -2.39 -0.44
C TYR A 97 18.23 -3.18 -0.68
N ASP A 98 19.38 -2.56 -0.46
CA ASP A 98 20.65 -3.27 -0.45
C ASP A 98 20.78 -4.06 0.84
N ALA A 99 20.75 -5.38 0.76
CA ALA A 99 20.87 -6.27 1.92
C ALA A 99 22.29 -6.31 2.51
N SER A 100 23.28 -5.72 1.83
CA SER A 100 24.65 -5.57 2.35
C SER A 100 24.85 -4.29 3.16
N GLU A 101 23.91 -3.35 3.10
CA GLU A 101 23.97 -2.06 3.78
C GLU A 101 22.99 -2.00 4.95
N VAL A 102 23.42 -1.37 6.04
CA VAL A 102 22.59 -1.21 7.25
C VAL A 102 21.54 -0.12 7.01
N GLY A 103 20.37 -0.29 7.62
CA GLY A 103 19.37 0.77 7.71
C GLY A 103 18.37 0.82 6.57
N ARG A 104 18.51 0.00 5.51
CA ARG A 104 17.56 -0.07 4.38
C ARG A 104 17.19 1.34 3.88
N LEU A 105 18.21 2.17 3.64
CA LEU A 105 18.04 3.59 3.39
C LEU A 105 17.16 3.84 2.15
N PRO A 106 16.27 4.86 2.20
CA PRO A 106 15.41 5.20 1.08
C PRO A 106 16.23 5.75 -0.09
N ASP A 107 15.80 5.41 -1.31
CA ASP A 107 16.38 5.94 -2.55
C ASP A 107 15.28 6.20 -3.59
N LEU A 108 15.48 7.23 -4.42
CA LEU A 108 14.54 7.69 -5.43
C LEU A 108 14.88 7.11 -6.80
N LEU A 109 13.86 6.93 -7.64
CA LEU A 109 14.09 6.65 -9.04
C LEU A 109 14.80 7.85 -9.71
N PRO A 110 16.00 7.67 -10.30
CA PRO A 110 16.87 8.79 -10.69
C PRO A 110 16.30 9.66 -11.81
N GLU A 111 15.43 9.08 -12.66
CA GLU A 111 14.81 9.77 -13.78
C GLU A 111 13.48 10.47 -13.42
N TRP A 112 13.03 10.36 -12.17
CA TRP A 112 11.72 10.83 -11.75
C TRP A 112 11.82 11.93 -10.69
N SER A 113 10.88 12.86 -10.77
CA SER A 113 10.54 13.83 -9.74
C SER A 113 9.04 13.80 -9.52
N VAL A 114 8.56 14.32 -8.39
CA VAL A 114 7.12 14.46 -8.17
C VAL A 114 6.44 15.20 -9.32
N LYS A 115 7.08 16.26 -9.83
CA LYS A 115 6.61 17.00 -11.00
C LYS A 115 6.44 16.11 -12.23
N ARG A 116 7.46 15.32 -12.58
CA ARG A 116 7.41 14.41 -13.74
C ARG A 116 6.34 13.33 -13.57
N LEU A 117 6.18 12.80 -12.35
CA LEU A 117 5.16 11.79 -12.05
C LEU A 117 3.73 12.36 -12.16
N ARG A 118 3.52 13.59 -11.67
CA ARG A 118 2.27 14.33 -11.86
C ARG A 118 1.99 14.60 -13.34
N GLU A 119 3.00 15.05 -14.10
CA GLU A 119 2.90 15.25 -15.56
C GLU A 119 2.62 13.94 -16.32
N ALA A 120 3.05 12.79 -15.79
CA ALA A 120 2.70 11.46 -16.29
C ALA A 120 1.27 11.02 -15.93
N GLY A 121 0.49 11.87 -15.25
CA GLY A 121 -0.92 11.65 -14.95
C GLY A 121 -1.22 11.07 -13.57
N ALA A 122 -0.25 11.09 -12.65
CA ALA A 122 -0.48 10.64 -11.27
C ALA A 122 -1.48 11.55 -10.55
N ASP A 123 -2.43 10.93 -9.85
CA ASP A 123 -3.30 11.58 -8.88
C ASP A 123 -2.69 11.58 -7.47
N ALA A 124 -1.74 10.69 -7.18
CA ALA A 124 -0.97 10.70 -5.95
C ALA A 124 0.43 10.11 -6.16
N ILE A 125 1.37 10.56 -5.32
CA ILE A 125 2.70 9.98 -5.22
C ILE A 125 2.73 9.03 -4.04
N LYS A 126 3.23 7.82 -4.28
CA LYS A 126 3.51 6.85 -3.23
C LYS A 126 5.02 6.72 -3.04
N PHE A 127 5.47 6.65 -1.79
CA PHE A 127 6.84 6.25 -1.46
C PHE A 127 6.83 5.16 -0.39
N LEU A 128 7.63 4.10 -0.57
CA LEU A 128 7.82 3.07 0.46
C LEU A 128 9.07 3.35 1.29
N LEU A 129 8.88 3.39 2.61
CA LEU A 129 9.94 3.50 3.59
C LEU A 129 10.01 2.23 4.45
N TYR A 130 11.19 1.61 4.48
CA TYR A 130 11.52 0.62 5.51
C TYR A 130 11.90 1.35 6.79
N TYR A 131 11.20 1.06 7.89
CA TYR A 131 11.42 1.77 9.15
C TYR A 131 11.45 0.82 10.35
N ASP A 132 12.50 0.96 11.14
CA ASP A 132 12.56 0.42 12.49
C ASP A 132 12.71 1.61 13.45
N VAL A 133 11.76 1.75 14.36
CA VAL A 133 11.76 2.81 15.38
C VAL A 133 12.96 2.73 16.33
N ASN A 134 13.58 1.56 16.46
CA ASN A 134 14.76 1.33 17.31
C ASN A 134 16.09 1.36 16.55
N GLU A 135 16.07 1.61 15.24
CA GLU A 135 17.28 1.77 14.44
C GLU A 135 18.13 2.96 14.95
N ASP A 136 19.43 2.91 14.64
CA ASP A 136 20.38 3.97 15.00
C ASP A 136 19.83 5.38 14.65
N GLU A 137 20.01 6.32 15.58
CA GLU A 137 19.44 7.68 15.47
C GLU A 137 19.92 8.39 14.21
N LYS A 138 21.17 8.18 13.78
CA LYS A 138 21.70 8.79 12.56
C LYS A 138 21.02 8.23 11.31
N ILE A 139 20.74 6.92 11.29
CA ILE A 139 20.00 6.27 10.21
C ILE A 139 18.56 6.77 10.17
N ASN A 140 17.88 6.82 11.31
CA ASN A 140 16.50 7.30 11.37
C ASN A 140 16.39 8.80 11.04
N ASN A 141 17.33 9.62 11.49
CA ASN A 141 17.39 11.03 11.11
C ASN A 141 17.58 11.21 9.59
N TYR A 142 18.38 10.36 8.94
CA TYR A 142 18.45 10.35 7.48
C TYR A 142 17.08 10.07 6.84
N LYS A 143 16.37 9.04 7.32
CA LYS A 143 15.03 8.69 6.83
C LYS A 143 14.02 9.81 7.05
N HIS A 144 14.05 10.48 8.20
CA HIS A 144 13.19 11.63 8.52
C HIS A 144 13.42 12.78 7.55
N VAL A 145 14.68 13.21 7.38
CA VAL A 145 15.06 14.26 6.42
C VAL A 145 14.65 13.89 4.99
N TYR A 146 14.77 12.61 4.63
CA TYR A 146 14.33 12.13 3.32
C TYR A 146 12.82 12.30 3.12
N MET A 147 12.00 11.97 4.13
CA MET A 147 10.55 12.12 4.05
C MET A 147 10.11 13.59 4.07
N GLU A 148 10.82 14.46 4.78
CA GLU A 148 10.59 15.92 4.76
C GLU A 148 10.79 16.51 3.36
N ARG A 149 11.81 16.02 2.63
CA ARG A 149 12.07 16.42 1.23
C ARG A 149 10.93 15.99 0.31
N ILE A 150 10.57 14.71 0.33
CA ILE A 150 9.49 14.18 -0.53
C ILE A 150 8.16 14.85 -0.20
N GLY A 151 7.82 14.98 1.08
CA GLY A 151 6.62 15.68 1.51
C GLY A 151 6.58 17.13 1.04
N SER A 152 7.73 17.81 1.02
CA SER A 152 7.84 19.17 0.49
C SER A 152 7.70 19.24 -1.03
N GLU A 153 8.22 18.26 -1.77
CA GLU A 153 8.00 18.15 -3.22
C GLU A 153 6.51 17.92 -3.54
N CYS A 154 5.85 16.98 -2.85
CA CYS A 154 4.40 16.73 -3.01
C CYS A 154 3.56 17.96 -2.67
N ALA A 155 3.94 18.72 -1.64
CA ALA A 155 3.26 19.96 -1.31
C ALA A 155 3.47 21.06 -2.37
N ALA A 156 4.68 21.19 -2.93
CA ALA A 156 4.98 22.17 -3.97
C ALA A 156 4.25 21.86 -5.29
N GLU A 157 4.10 20.58 -5.62
CA GLU A 157 3.37 20.10 -6.81
C GLU A 157 1.87 19.90 -6.56
N ASP A 158 1.40 20.24 -5.36
CA ASP A 158 0.01 20.19 -4.91
C ASP A 158 -0.69 18.84 -5.17
N ILE A 159 0.04 17.75 -4.90
CA ILE A 159 -0.38 16.37 -5.13
C ILE A 159 -0.34 15.55 -3.82
N PRO A 160 -1.33 14.67 -3.55
CA PRO A 160 -1.32 13.84 -2.35
C PRO A 160 -0.08 12.96 -2.22
N PHE A 161 0.48 12.93 -1.01
CA PHE A 161 1.58 12.06 -0.61
C PHE A 161 1.07 10.85 0.19
N PHE A 162 1.22 9.68 -0.41
CA PHE A 162 0.97 8.38 0.22
C PHE A 162 2.30 7.81 0.73
N LEU A 163 2.48 7.77 2.05
CA LEU A 163 3.66 7.14 2.64
C LEU A 163 3.33 5.69 3.02
N GLU A 164 3.98 4.74 2.35
CA GLU A 164 3.95 3.34 2.74
C GLU A 164 5.06 3.06 3.76
N ILE A 165 4.68 2.51 4.91
CA ILE A 165 5.64 2.12 5.94
C ILE A 165 5.63 0.61 6.06
N VAL A 166 6.80 0.01 5.85
CA VAL A 166 7.03 -1.42 6.12
C VAL A 166 8.01 -1.53 7.28
N THR A 167 7.56 -2.17 8.34
CA THR A 167 8.35 -2.31 9.55
C THR A 167 9.35 -3.46 9.46
N TYR A 168 10.48 -3.32 10.15
CA TYR A 168 11.44 -4.40 10.35
C TYR A 168 12.11 -4.25 11.72
N ASP A 169 13.03 -5.15 12.03
CA ASP A 169 13.88 -5.10 13.22
C ASP A 169 15.35 -5.12 12.76
N ALA A 170 16.15 -4.13 13.12
CA ALA A 170 17.55 -4.05 12.69
C ALA A 170 18.38 -5.24 13.19
N ASP A 171 17.97 -5.82 14.33
CA ASP A 171 18.60 -6.98 14.95
C ASP A 171 18.13 -8.32 14.37
N SER A 172 17.12 -8.35 13.48
CA SER A 172 16.56 -9.57 12.90
C SER A 172 15.89 -9.39 11.54
N ASP A 173 16.33 -10.16 10.55
CA ASP A 173 15.75 -10.14 9.20
C ASP A 173 14.45 -10.94 9.06
N ASP A 174 14.10 -11.81 10.01
CA ASP A 174 12.90 -12.66 9.91
C ASP A 174 11.65 -11.97 10.47
N VAL A 175 11.04 -11.16 9.62
CA VAL A 175 9.76 -10.46 9.88
C VAL A 175 8.55 -11.40 9.95
N LYS A 176 8.71 -12.70 9.68
CA LYS A 176 7.66 -13.71 9.85
C LYS A 176 7.83 -14.54 11.11
N SER A 177 8.92 -14.33 11.84
CA SER A 177 9.19 -15.07 13.08
C SER A 177 8.19 -14.71 14.18
N LYS A 178 8.00 -15.66 15.09
CA LYS A 178 7.28 -15.44 16.35
C LYS A 178 7.87 -14.30 17.18
N ALA A 179 9.20 -14.14 17.15
CA ALA A 179 9.90 -13.07 17.85
C ALA A 179 9.49 -11.71 17.28
N TYR A 180 9.50 -11.57 15.95
CA TYR A 180 9.06 -10.35 15.29
C TYR A 180 7.57 -10.08 15.53
N ALA A 181 6.72 -11.12 15.50
CA ALA A 181 5.31 -10.97 15.81
C ALA A 181 5.14 -10.21 17.14
N LYS A 182 5.77 -10.65 18.23
CA LYS A 182 5.66 -9.99 19.56
C LYS A 182 5.93 -8.48 19.56
N ILE A 183 6.85 -8.00 18.71
CA ILE A 183 7.24 -6.58 18.65
C ILE A 183 6.57 -5.80 17.53
N LYS A 184 5.98 -6.47 16.54
CA LYS A 184 5.31 -5.85 15.38
C LYS A 184 4.31 -4.75 15.78
N PRO A 185 3.44 -4.93 16.79
CA PRO A 185 2.50 -3.87 17.17
C PRO A 185 3.21 -2.56 17.54
N TYR A 186 4.27 -2.66 18.36
CA TYR A 186 5.08 -1.51 18.76
C TYR A 186 5.75 -0.85 17.54
N LYS A 187 6.41 -1.63 16.68
CA LYS A 187 7.09 -1.11 15.48
C LYS A 187 6.11 -0.35 14.57
N VAL A 188 4.94 -0.93 14.29
CA VAL A 188 3.94 -0.32 13.39
C VAL A 188 3.32 0.93 14.01
N ILE A 189 2.89 0.86 15.26
CA ILE A 189 2.18 1.95 15.94
C ILE A 189 3.11 3.16 16.13
N GLU A 190 4.36 2.95 16.56
CA GLU A 190 5.30 4.06 16.74
C GLU A 190 5.74 4.68 15.41
N ALA A 191 5.93 3.88 14.37
CA ALA A 191 6.20 4.43 13.04
C ALA A 191 5.03 5.30 12.53
N MET A 192 3.79 4.89 12.77
CA MET A 192 2.62 5.71 12.45
C MET A 192 2.59 7.03 13.23
N LYS A 193 2.93 7.01 14.53
CA LYS A 193 3.02 8.25 15.34
C LYS A 193 4.08 9.19 14.79
N GLU A 194 5.26 8.67 14.46
CA GLU A 194 6.36 9.45 13.91
C GLU A 194 5.94 10.13 12.61
N PHE A 195 5.55 9.35 11.60
CA PHE A 195 5.27 9.89 10.27
C PHE A 195 3.90 10.58 10.14
N SER A 196 3.15 10.69 11.23
CA SER A 196 1.97 11.57 11.33
C SER A 196 2.34 13.02 11.67
N LYS A 197 3.60 13.32 11.98
CA LYS A 197 4.03 14.70 12.29
C LYS A 197 3.88 15.61 11.05
N PRO A 198 3.46 16.88 11.23
CA PRO A 198 3.18 17.80 10.12
C PRO A 198 4.36 18.08 9.17
N GLN A 199 5.59 18.00 9.67
CA GLN A 199 6.80 18.27 8.87
C GLN A 199 6.97 17.33 7.66
N TYR A 200 6.44 16.11 7.75
CA TYR A 200 6.50 15.13 6.67
C TYR A 200 5.43 15.34 5.59
N LYS A 201 4.40 16.16 5.87
CA LYS A 201 3.33 16.51 4.93
C LYS A 201 2.68 15.29 4.25
N VAL A 202 2.58 14.19 4.98
CA VAL A 202 1.91 12.96 4.53
C VAL A 202 0.40 13.21 4.51
N ASP A 203 -0.25 12.84 3.42
CA ASP A 203 -1.70 12.95 3.27
C ASP A 203 -2.42 11.63 3.61
N VAL A 204 -1.80 10.49 3.27
CA VAL A 204 -2.33 9.14 3.58
C VAL A 204 -1.20 8.21 3.99
N LEU A 205 -1.40 7.49 5.11
CA LEU A 205 -0.49 6.42 5.53
C LEU A 205 -0.95 5.08 4.95
N LYS A 206 -0.09 4.38 4.21
CA LYS A 206 -0.28 2.98 3.82
C LYS A 206 0.53 2.10 4.77
N VAL A 207 -0.15 1.29 5.59
CA VAL A 207 0.49 0.61 6.73
C VAL A 207 0.11 -0.86 6.79
N GLU A 208 0.97 -1.64 7.45
CA GLU A 208 0.63 -2.99 7.87
C GLU A 208 -0.47 -2.98 8.92
N VAL A 209 -1.20 -4.09 9.04
CA VAL A 209 -1.96 -4.37 10.27
C VAL A 209 -0.97 -4.59 11.43
N PRO A 210 -1.32 -4.22 12.69
CA PRO A 210 -0.35 -4.12 13.76
C PRO A 210 0.05 -5.50 14.32
N VAL A 211 -0.70 -6.55 13.99
CA VAL A 211 -0.44 -7.94 14.40
C VAL A 211 -0.24 -8.84 13.19
N ASP A 212 0.47 -9.94 13.37
CA ASP A 212 0.44 -11.05 12.43
C ASP A 212 -0.69 -12.02 12.84
N MET A 213 -1.73 -12.07 12.01
CA MET A 213 -2.93 -12.88 12.27
C MET A 213 -2.62 -14.38 12.35
N ASN A 214 -1.51 -14.86 11.76
CA ASN A 214 -1.10 -16.26 11.86
C ASN A 214 -0.63 -16.65 13.28
N TYR A 215 -0.53 -15.69 14.20
CA TYR A 215 -0.20 -15.90 15.60
C TYR A 215 -1.30 -15.45 16.57
N VAL A 216 -2.50 -15.14 16.07
CA VAL A 216 -3.65 -14.74 16.88
C VAL A 216 -4.55 -15.96 17.15
N GLU A 217 -4.97 -16.11 18.41
CA GLU A 217 -5.92 -17.16 18.82
C GLU A 217 -7.16 -17.20 17.90
N GLY A 218 -7.51 -18.40 17.44
CA GLY A 218 -8.64 -18.64 16.54
C GLY A 218 -8.37 -18.35 15.05
N TYR A 219 -7.20 -17.82 14.71
CA TYR A 219 -6.71 -17.67 13.33
C TYR A 219 -5.52 -18.59 13.01
N THR A 220 -5.04 -19.33 14.01
CA THR A 220 -3.94 -20.28 13.88
C THR A 220 -4.28 -21.59 14.59
N GLU A 221 -3.83 -22.70 14.03
CA GLU A 221 -3.83 -24.02 14.67
C GLU A 221 -2.51 -24.26 15.44
N GLY A 222 -1.52 -23.37 15.26
CA GLY A 222 -0.21 -23.43 15.88
C GLY A 222 -0.13 -22.64 17.18
N GLU A 223 1.12 -22.31 17.58
CA GLU A 223 1.36 -21.57 18.81
C GLU A 223 0.91 -20.11 18.70
N CYS A 224 0.05 -19.69 19.64
CA CYS A 224 -0.45 -18.32 19.69
C CYS A 224 0.55 -17.37 20.37
N VAL A 225 0.72 -16.18 19.80
CA VAL A 225 1.43 -15.05 20.43
C VAL A 225 0.46 -14.08 21.10
N TYR A 226 -0.78 -14.01 20.60
CA TYR A 226 -1.81 -13.10 21.10
C TYR A 226 -3.10 -13.85 21.40
N SER A 227 -3.76 -13.48 22.49
CA SER A 227 -5.22 -13.70 22.60
C SER A 227 -5.95 -12.77 21.62
N LYS A 228 -7.20 -13.09 21.30
CA LYS A 228 -8.05 -12.21 20.46
C LYS A 228 -8.19 -10.81 21.06
N GLU A 229 -8.39 -10.70 22.37
CA GLU A 229 -8.56 -9.43 23.07
C GLU A 229 -7.29 -8.57 22.97
N LYS A 230 -6.12 -9.20 23.10
CA LYS A 230 -4.84 -8.48 22.99
C LYS A 230 -4.61 -8.01 21.55
N ALA A 231 -4.88 -8.85 20.55
CA ALA A 231 -4.81 -8.44 19.16
C ALA A 231 -5.78 -7.28 18.85
N ALA A 232 -7.01 -7.34 19.37
CA ALA A 232 -8.01 -6.28 19.20
C ALA A 232 -7.53 -4.94 19.81
N SER A 233 -6.91 -4.97 20.99
CA SER A 233 -6.36 -3.76 21.61
C SER A 233 -5.35 -3.04 20.71
N TYR A 234 -4.50 -3.78 20.00
CA TYR A 234 -3.51 -3.19 19.10
C TYR A 234 -4.13 -2.53 17.86
N PHE A 235 -5.21 -3.08 17.30
CA PHE A 235 -5.95 -2.42 16.21
C PHE A 235 -6.57 -1.09 16.64
N LYS A 236 -7.08 -1.03 17.87
CA LYS A 236 -7.58 0.21 18.47
C LYS A 236 -6.46 1.22 18.68
N GLU A 237 -5.36 0.81 19.31
CA GLU A 237 -4.18 1.65 19.54
C GLU A 237 -3.60 2.20 18.22
N GLN A 238 -3.53 1.38 17.18
CA GLN A 238 -3.10 1.81 15.84
C GLN A 238 -4.00 2.90 15.26
N SER A 239 -5.32 2.80 15.45
CA SER A 239 -6.26 3.84 14.99
C SER A 239 -6.14 5.14 15.76
N GLU A 240 -5.76 5.07 17.02
CA GLU A 240 -5.54 6.23 17.88
C GLU A 240 -4.18 6.89 17.63
N ALA A 241 -3.21 6.16 17.06
CA ALA A 241 -1.86 6.61 16.76
C ALA A 241 -1.78 7.74 15.72
N THR A 242 -2.79 7.90 14.86
CA THR A 242 -2.78 8.91 13.79
C THR A 242 -4.11 9.64 13.64
N LYS A 243 -4.02 10.92 13.23
CA LYS A 243 -5.16 11.71 12.76
C LYS A 243 -5.24 11.79 11.24
N LEU A 244 -4.24 11.26 10.52
CA LEU A 244 -4.25 11.14 9.07
C LEU A 244 -5.23 10.03 8.64
N PRO A 245 -5.76 10.11 7.41
CA PRO A 245 -6.27 8.91 6.75
C PRO A 245 -5.19 7.82 6.71
N PHE A 246 -5.58 6.57 6.98
CA PHE A 246 -4.67 5.44 6.82
C PHE A 246 -5.38 4.24 6.18
N ILE A 247 -4.64 3.49 5.38
CA ILE A 247 -5.14 2.34 4.62
C ILE A 247 -4.23 1.14 4.83
N PHE A 248 -4.80 -0.06 4.77
CA PHE A 248 -4.03 -1.28 4.95
C PHE A 248 -3.40 -1.79 3.66
N LEU A 249 -2.17 -2.29 3.77
CA LEU A 249 -1.54 -3.13 2.77
C LEU A 249 -1.76 -4.61 3.13
N SER A 250 -1.87 -5.49 2.13
CA SER A 250 -2.17 -6.91 2.37
C SER A 250 -0.96 -7.78 2.71
N ALA A 251 0.26 -7.27 2.64
CA ALA A 251 1.51 -7.96 2.96
C ALA A 251 1.76 -9.32 2.24
N GLY A 252 0.89 -9.74 1.32
CA GLY A 252 0.97 -11.02 0.62
C GLY A 252 0.29 -12.19 1.33
N VAL A 253 -0.57 -11.94 2.32
CA VAL A 253 -1.49 -12.98 2.83
C VAL A 253 -2.53 -13.37 1.76
N SER A 254 -3.28 -14.45 2.00
CA SER A 254 -4.38 -14.84 1.11
C SER A 254 -5.52 -13.81 1.12
N ALA A 255 -6.33 -13.78 0.05
CA ALA A 255 -7.52 -12.92 -0.03
C ALA A 255 -8.46 -13.13 1.16
N LYS A 256 -8.75 -14.39 1.48
CA LYS A 256 -9.63 -14.77 2.59
C LYS A 256 -9.11 -14.27 3.94
N LEU A 257 -7.83 -14.53 4.26
CA LEU A 257 -7.25 -14.08 5.53
C LEU A 257 -7.25 -12.54 5.61
N PHE A 258 -6.96 -11.85 4.51
CA PHE A 258 -7.00 -10.38 4.50
C PHE A 258 -8.41 -9.85 4.76
N GLN A 259 -9.43 -10.39 4.09
CA GLN A 259 -10.83 -10.01 4.32
C GLN A 259 -11.27 -10.26 5.77
N GLU A 260 -10.92 -11.40 6.34
CA GLU A 260 -11.20 -11.71 7.75
C GLU A 260 -10.46 -10.75 8.70
N THR A 261 -9.24 -10.34 8.35
CA THR A 261 -8.47 -9.34 9.08
C THR A 261 -9.16 -7.97 9.09
N LEU A 262 -9.75 -7.55 7.97
CA LEU A 262 -10.48 -6.26 7.89
C LEU A 262 -11.74 -6.27 8.78
N LYS A 263 -12.47 -7.39 8.81
CA LYS A 263 -13.61 -7.59 9.71
C LYS A 263 -13.16 -7.53 11.17
N PHE A 264 -12.10 -8.27 11.52
CA PHE A 264 -11.52 -8.23 12.86
C PHE A 264 -11.05 -6.82 13.25
N ALA A 265 -10.41 -6.09 12.32
CA ALA A 265 -9.99 -4.71 12.55
C ALA A 265 -11.18 -3.80 12.88
N LYS A 266 -12.27 -3.89 12.12
CA LYS A 266 -13.51 -3.14 12.36
C LYS A 266 -14.10 -3.45 13.74
N ASP A 267 -14.25 -4.73 14.06
CA ASP A 267 -14.81 -5.18 15.34
C ASP A 267 -13.93 -4.76 16.54
N SER A 268 -12.63 -4.61 16.29
CA SER A 268 -11.64 -4.12 17.26
C SER A 268 -11.61 -2.59 17.39
N GLY A 269 -12.49 -1.86 16.70
CA GLY A 269 -12.57 -0.40 16.76
C GLY A 269 -11.62 0.33 15.81
N SER A 270 -11.07 -0.35 14.80
CA SER A 270 -10.22 0.30 13.81
C SER A 270 -10.98 1.29 12.94
N THR A 271 -10.38 2.46 12.71
CA THR A 271 -10.96 3.55 11.87
C THR A 271 -10.30 3.67 10.49
N PHE A 272 -9.71 2.58 9.99
CA PHE A 272 -9.03 2.55 8.71
C PHE A 272 -9.94 3.00 7.54
N ASN A 273 -9.32 3.59 6.52
CA ASN A 273 -9.99 4.33 5.45
C ASN A 273 -10.05 3.60 4.11
N GLY A 274 -9.63 2.35 4.10
CA GLY A 274 -9.57 1.53 2.91
C GLY A 274 -8.31 0.68 2.86
N VAL A 275 -7.96 0.24 1.66
CA VAL A 275 -6.84 -0.65 1.39
C VAL A 275 -6.14 -0.25 0.11
N LEU A 276 -4.86 -0.61 0.05
CA LEU A 276 -4.11 -0.66 -1.19
C LEU A 276 -3.61 -2.10 -1.33
N CYS A 277 -4.47 -2.94 -1.91
CA CYS A 277 -4.33 -4.39 -1.93
C CYS A 277 -3.77 -4.87 -3.28
N GLY A 278 -2.67 -5.61 -3.26
CA GLY A 278 -2.05 -6.14 -4.47
C GLY A 278 -2.14 -7.66 -4.57
N ARG A 279 -1.10 -8.33 -4.09
CA ARG A 279 -0.89 -9.78 -4.27
C ARG A 279 -2.09 -10.64 -3.88
N ALA A 280 -2.83 -10.30 -2.83
CA ALA A 280 -4.01 -11.07 -2.44
C ALA A 280 -5.08 -11.14 -3.55
N THR A 281 -5.09 -10.18 -4.49
CA THR A 281 -6.04 -10.12 -5.60
C THR A 281 -5.55 -10.82 -6.86
N TRP A 282 -4.31 -10.59 -7.30
CA TRP A 282 -3.83 -10.99 -8.64
C TRP A 282 -2.67 -12.00 -8.64
N LYS A 283 -2.05 -12.30 -7.49
CA LYS A 283 -0.81 -13.11 -7.43
C LYS A 283 -0.94 -14.46 -8.12
N ASP A 284 -2.05 -15.14 -7.90
CA ASP A 284 -2.25 -16.49 -8.40
C ASP A 284 -2.58 -16.52 -9.91
N GLY A 285 -2.87 -15.36 -10.51
CA GLY A 285 -2.97 -15.18 -11.97
C GLY A 285 -1.62 -15.13 -12.68
N VAL A 286 -0.51 -14.97 -11.94
CA VAL A 286 0.84 -14.94 -12.54
C VAL A 286 1.23 -16.30 -13.11
N ILE A 287 0.88 -17.40 -12.46
CA ILE A 287 1.20 -18.76 -12.96
C ILE A 287 0.43 -19.07 -14.26
N PRO A 288 -0.91 -18.90 -14.34
CA PRO A 288 -1.65 -19.03 -15.59
C PRO A 288 -1.07 -18.16 -16.71
N PHE A 289 -0.72 -16.91 -16.42
CA PHE A 289 -0.08 -16.03 -17.40
C PHE A 289 1.30 -16.54 -17.86
N ALA A 290 2.15 -16.95 -16.93
CA ALA A 290 3.51 -17.39 -17.22
C ALA A 290 3.54 -18.69 -18.04
N ILE A 291 2.68 -19.66 -17.71
CA ILE A 291 2.65 -20.98 -18.37
C ILE A 291 1.76 -20.96 -19.62
N GLY A 292 0.56 -20.40 -19.50
CA GLY A 292 -0.49 -20.44 -20.52
C GLY A 292 -0.58 -19.20 -21.40
N GLY A 293 0.30 -18.21 -21.19
CA GLY A 293 0.34 -16.97 -21.94
C GLY A 293 -0.76 -15.98 -21.57
N GLU A 294 -0.88 -14.93 -22.39
CA GLU A 294 -1.78 -13.80 -22.14
C GLU A 294 -3.22 -14.23 -21.89
N GLN A 295 -3.79 -15.07 -22.75
CA GLN A 295 -5.20 -15.45 -22.67
C GLN A 295 -5.51 -16.19 -21.37
N ALA A 296 -4.65 -17.12 -20.94
CA ALA A 296 -4.83 -17.84 -19.69
C ALA A 296 -4.75 -16.92 -18.47
N GLY A 297 -3.81 -15.95 -18.48
CA GLY A 297 -3.73 -14.91 -17.47
C GLY A 297 -4.98 -14.03 -17.43
N ARG A 298 -5.47 -13.60 -18.60
CA ARG A 298 -6.67 -12.78 -18.74
C ARG A 298 -7.93 -13.51 -18.27
N ASP A 299 -8.10 -14.77 -18.65
CA ASP A 299 -9.24 -15.59 -18.22
C ASP A 299 -9.26 -15.76 -16.70
N TRP A 300 -8.10 -15.98 -16.09
CA TRP A 300 -7.98 -16.04 -14.64
C TRP A 300 -8.36 -14.71 -13.96
N LEU A 301 -7.92 -13.58 -14.53
CA LEU A 301 -8.25 -12.25 -13.99
C LEU A 301 -9.75 -11.95 -14.11
N LYS A 302 -10.40 -12.33 -15.22
CA LYS A 302 -11.85 -12.16 -15.43
C LYS A 302 -12.72 -12.98 -14.49
N ASP A 303 -12.21 -14.11 -14.02
CA ASP A 303 -12.90 -14.99 -13.08
C ASP A 303 -12.43 -14.77 -11.63
N ILE A 304 -11.30 -15.36 -11.25
CA ILE A 304 -10.82 -15.38 -9.87
C ILE A 304 -10.35 -13.98 -9.42
N GLY A 305 -9.59 -13.26 -10.26
CA GLY A 305 -9.09 -11.92 -9.92
C GLY A 305 -10.23 -10.92 -9.68
N ARG A 306 -11.25 -10.95 -10.55
CA ARG A 306 -12.49 -10.19 -10.40
C ARG A 306 -13.21 -10.56 -9.11
N ARG A 307 -13.46 -11.85 -8.86
CA ARG A 307 -14.14 -12.32 -7.64
C ARG A 307 -13.42 -11.85 -6.38
N ASN A 308 -12.08 -11.99 -6.33
CA ASN A 308 -11.26 -11.50 -5.21
C ASN A 308 -11.46 -10.00 -4.96
N THR A 309 -11.57 -9.21 -6.04
CA THR A 309 -11.77 -7.74 -5.96
C THR A 309 -13.19 -7.39 -5.51
N GLU A 310 -14.21 -8.02 -6.09
CA GLU A 310 -15.61 -7.78 -5.75
C GLU A 310 -15.92 -8.19 -4.30
N GLU A 311 -15.42 -9.34 -3.85
CA GLU A 311 -15.55 -9.78 -2.45
C GLU A 311 -14.85 -8.84 -1.48
N LEU A 312 -13.64 -8.36 -1.82
CA LEU A 312 -12.95 -7.35 -1.04
C LEU A 312 -13.76 -6.06 -0.95
N ASN A 313 -14.38 -5.61 -2.04
CA ASN A 313 -15.23 -4.40 -2.05
C ASN A 313 -16.45 -4.53 -1.14
N ILE A 314 -17.08 -5.72 -1.08
CA ILE A 314 -18.17 -6.00 -0.13
C ILE A 314 -17.68 -5.81 1.30
N VAL A 315 -16.53 -6.42 1.64
CA VAL A 315 -15.94 -6.29 2.98
C VAL A 315 -15.57 -4.85 3.30
N LEU A 316 -14.98 -4.12 2.36
CA LEU A 316 -14.63 -2.70 2.55
C LEU A 316 -15.85 -1.84 2.85
N LYS A 317 -16.97 -2.08 2.17
CA LYS A 317 -18.23 -1.35 2.40
C LYS A 317 -18.75 -1.55 3.83
N GLU A 318 -18.53 -2.72 4.42
CA GLU A 318 -18.97 -3.06 5.77
C GLU A 318 -17.99 -2.58 6.86
N THR A 319 -16.69 -2.51 6.53
CA THR A 319 -15.63 -2.40 7.54
C THR A 319 -14.89 -1.06 7.53
N ALA A 320 -14.62 -0.48 6.36
CA ALA A 320 -13.83 0.75 6.25
C ALA A 320 -14.66 2.00 6.62
N ASN A 321 -13.95 3.08 6.97
CA ASN A 321 -14.54 4.35 7.35
C ASN A 321 -14.13 5.45 6.36
N SER A 322 -15.01 6.42 6.11
CA SER A 322 -14.70 7.49 5.17
C SER A 322 -13.49 8.32 5.61
N TRP A 323 -12.55 8.58 4.69
CA TRP A 323 -11.45 9.53 4.95
C TRP A 323 -11.94 10.98 5.12
N PHE A 324 -13.15 11.31 4.65
CA PHE A 324 -13.74 12.64 4.85
C PHE A 324 -13.81 13.04 6.33
N ALA A 325 -13.98 12.07 7.24
CA ALA A 325 -14.03 12.34 8.68
C ALA A 325 -12.66 12.73 9.29
N LYS A 326 -11.55 12.56 8.54
CA LYS A 326 -10.18 12.86 9.00
C LYS A 326 -9.67 14.21 8.50
N VAL A 327 -10.34 14.80 7.52
CA VAL A 327 -9.85 15.98 6.79
C VAL A 327 -10.74 17.22 6.96
N LYS A 328 -10.17 18.39 6.72
CA LYS A 328 -10.87 19.66 6.53
C LYS A 328 -10.37 20.32 5.25
N VAL A 329 -11.25 21.03 4.56
CA VAL A 329 -10.89 21.83 3.38
C VAL A 329 -10.44 23.20 3.86
N THR A 330 -9.24 23.62 3.50
CA THR A 330 -8.83 25.03 3.68
C THR A 330 -9.55 25.89 2.64
N ALA A 331 -10.31 26.88 3.10
CA ALA A 331 -10.84 27.92 2.21
C ALA A 331 -9.66 28.74 1.69
N GLU A 332 -9.49 28.86 0.38
CA GLU A 332 -8.40 29.66 -0.20
C GLU A 332 -8.49 31.12 0.27
N LEU A 333 -7.34 31.66 0.69
CA LEU A 333 -7.08 33.09 0.59
C LEU A 333 -7.18 33.45 -0.89
N GLN A 334 -8.19 34.25 -1.24
CA GLN A 334 -8.24 34.92 -2.53
C GLN A 334 -6.95 35.74 -2.69
N SER A 335 -6.12 35.40 -3.68
CA SER A 335 -5.08 36.31 -4.20
C SER A 335 -5.35 36.61 -5.66
#